data_AF-A0A9P0C5C2-F1
#
_entry.id   AF-A0A9P0C5C2-F1
#
_cell.length_a   1.000
_cell.length_b   1.000
_cell.length_c   1.000
_cell.angle_alpha   90.00
_cell.angle_beta   90.00
_cell.angle_gamma   90.00
#
_symmetry.space_group_name_H-M   'P 1'
#
loop_
_entity.id
_entity.type
_entity.pdbx_description
1 polymer ?
#
loop_
_entity_poly.entity_id
_entity_poly.type
_entity_poly.pdbx_seq_one_letter_code
_entity_poly.pdbx_strand_id
1 'polypeptide(L)'
;MDPPLKITVLLFIAISVVNQDTMNASKSLKETHPQKYYLKLMCKFIYFMGMGDCWYEKTKRSKTHKVLYGIWAFIINAYVILTTINGVLANFRSDLLVKERNDLIQFSFAHPSFCLKYIILIFQKERVRVLLERMLEGTRSIYSSVEIDRASMKSAFIYVSSMVVSTFGTLLFATIDGIWTHIKEGIPIRTEVVLYPTRSDSGVFVNILRVMVELHWWCIVTYMLLVNALSTFSLTFTGYKFKLVRRCAQNMQYAIGNIYSIQVIETTALMVMTLVRLVASMVGTSIFHSGWDMVPVSKSLRCMVVVSIQRSQVPVYMSAFGIIMLSHANFVTLMRSSYSFFAVMY
;
A
#
# COMPACT_ATOMS: atom_id res chain seq x y z
N MET A 1 -4.79 -23.12 28.36
CA MET A 1 -3.81 -22.01 28.48
C MET A 1 -4.18 -20.97 27.43
N ASP A 2 -5.06 -20.04 27.79
CA ASP A 2 -5.46 -18.92 26.92
C ASP A 2 -4.61 -17.70 27.28
N PRO A 3 -3.89 -17.07 26.34
CA PRO A 3 -3.07 -15.91 26.63
C PRO A 3 -3.90 -14.59 26.57
N PRO A 4 -3.37 -13.50 27.14
CA PRO A 4 -4.14 -12.40 27.68
C PRO A 4 -4.47 -11.37 26.59
N LEU A 5 -5.67 -11.47 26.01
CA LEU A 5 -6.21 -10.50 25.06
C LEU A 5 -7.51 -9.84 25.57
N LYS A 6 -7.69 -9.73 26.89
CA LYS A 6 -8.94 -9.21 27.47
C LYS A 6 -8.88 -7.75 27.93
N ILE A 7 -7.69 -7.15 28.03
CA ILE A 7 -7.57 -5.75 28.49
C ILE A 7 -7.70 -4.74 27.34
N THR A 8 -7.22 -5.06 26.14
CA THR A 8 -7.51 -4.26 24.92
C THR A 8 -8.98 -4.40 24.49
N VAL A 9 -9.66 -5.44 24.94
CA VAL A 9 -11.08 -5.71 24.69
C VAL A 9 -11.99 -4.88 25.60
N LEU A 10 -11.52 -4.39 26.76
CA LEU A 10 -12.34 -3.57 27.66
C LEU A 10 -12.63 -2.16 27.11
N LEU A 11 -11.71 -1.57 26.33
CA LEU A 11 -11.99 -0.34 25.57
C LEU A 11 -12.91 -0.60 24.35
N PHE A 12 -13.04 -1.88 23.95
CA PHE A 12 -13.87 -2.35 22.83
C PHE A 12 -15.29 -2.77 23.28
N ILE A 13 -15.49 -3.14 24.54
CA ILE A 13 -16.78 -3.60 25.08
C ILE A 13 -17.68 -2.42 25.50
N ALA A 14 -17.12 -1.25 25.82
CA ALA A 14 -17.90 -0.09 26.29
C ALA A 14 -18.83 0.56 25.23
N ILE A 15 -18.82 0.11 23.96
CA ILE A 15 -19.69 0.63 22.89
C ILE A 15 -20.46 -0.51 22.21
N SER A 16 -21.05 -1.41 23.01
CA SER A 16 -22.02 -2.40 22.52
C SER A 16 -23.34 -2.30 23.27
N VAL A 17 -23.98 -1.13 23.19
CA VAL A 17 -25.44 -1.02 23.37
C VAL A 17 -26.01 -0.73 21.99
N VAL A 18 -26.10 -1.78 21.16
CA VAL A 18 -26.56 -1.68 19.77
C VAL A 18 -27.43 -2.89 19.44
N ASN A 19 -28.59 -2.60 18.87
CA ASN A 19 -29.72 -3.45 18.50
C ASN A 19 -29.32 -4.76 17.75
N GLN A 20 -30.13 -5.82 17.84
CA GLN A 20 -29.80 -7.15 17.34
C GLN A 20 -29.63 -7.22 15.80
N ASP A 21 -30.42 -6.44 15.05
CA ASP A 21 -30.30 -6.33 13.58
C ASP A 21 -29.01 -5.63 13.13
N THR A 22 -28.60 -4.60 13.87
CA THR A 22 -27.31 -3.93 13.65
C THR A 22 -26.12 -4.84 13.99
N MET A 23 -26.29 -5.78 14.92
CA MET A 23 -25.28 -6.78 15.24
C MET A 23 -25.12 -7.81 14.12
N ASN A 24 -26.23 -8.26 13.51
CA ASN A 24 -26.23 -9.18 12.38
C ASN A 24 -25.64 -8.54 11.10
N ALA A 25 -26.04 -7.30 10.77
CA ALA A 25 -25.47 -6.57 9.65
C ALA A 25 -23.97 -6.28 9.83
N SER A 26 -23.55 -5.99 11.06
CA SER A 26 -22.13 -5.82 11.43
C SER A 26 -21.33 -7.10 11.24
N LYS A 27 -21.88 -8.25 11.62
CA LYS A 27 -21.25 -9.57 11.45
C LYS A 27 -21.11 -9.94 9.97
N SER A 28 -22.17 -9.74 9.18
CA SER A 28 -22.16 -9.95 7.73
C SER A 28 -21.12 -9.07 7.02
N LEU A 29 -21.03 -7.78 7.39
CA LEU A 29 -20.04 -6.87 6.81
C LEU A 29 -18.60 -7.30 7.15
N LYS A 30 -18.37 -7.78 8.37
CA LYS A 30 -17.05 -8.29 8.79
C LYS A 30 -16.63 -9.51 7.98
N GLU A 31 -17.56 -10.36 7.60
CA GLU A 31 -17.27 -11.59 6.85
C GLU A 31 -17.04 -11.32 5.35
N THR A 32 -17.81 -10.40 4.77
CA THR A 32 -17.81 -10.08 3.34
C THR A 32 -16.85 -8.95 2.95
N HIS A 33 -16.68 -7.95 3.80
CA HIS A 33 -15.80 -6.79 3.57
C HIS A 33 -15.04 -6.40 4.85
N PRO A 34 -14.10 -7.26 5.30
CA PRO A 34 -13.43 -7.07 6.59
C PRO A 34 -12.64 -5.74 6.64
N GLN A 35 -12.01 -5.32 5.53
CA GLN A 35 -11.30 -4.04 5.46
C GLN A 35 -12.22 -2.84 5.73
N LYS A 36 -13.41 -2.81 5.11
CA LYS A 36 -14.41 -1.76 5.31
C LYS A 36 -14.91 -1.73 6.74
N TYR A 37 -15.20 -2.90 7.32
CA TYR A 37 -15.66 -3.01 8.70
C TYR A 37 -14.66 -2.35 9.67
N TYR A 38 -13.38 -2.71 9.61
CA TYR A 38 -12.37 -2.23 10.55
C TYR A 38 -11.97 -0.77 10.32
N LEU A 39 -11.86 -0.32 9.07
CA LEU A 39 -11.63 1.11 8.79
C LEU A 39 -12.80 1.99 9.24
N LYS A 40 -14.05 1.52 9.07
CA LYS A 40 -15.24 2.22 9.56
C LYS A 40 -15.21 2.36 11.09
N LEU A 41 -14.82 1.30 11.78
CA LEU A 41 -14.67 1.31 13.23
C LEU A 41 -13.58 2.29 13.68
N MET A 42 -12.42 2.29 13.02
CA MET A 42 -11.35 3.24 13.31
C MET A 42 -11.76 4.69 13.03
N CYS A 43 -12.47 4.97 11.93
CA CYS A 43 -12.99 6.31 11.65
C CYS A 43 -14.00 6.77 12.70
N LYS A 44 -14.77 5.86 13.32
CA LYS A 44 -15.61 6.18 14.47
C LYS A 44 -14.76 6.58 15.69
N PHE A 45 -13.68 5.86 15.99
CA PHE A 45 -12.76 6.26 17.07
C PHE A 45 -12.15 7.64 16.82
N ILE A 46 -11.68 7.90 15.59
CA ILE A 46 -11.18 9.23 15.18
C ILE A 46 -12.24 10.31 15.39
N TYR A 47 -13.50 10.02 15.02
CA TYR A 47 -14.62 10.92 15.26
C TYR A 47 -14.80 11.20 16.75
N PHE A 48 -14.91 10.17 17.60
CA PHE A 48 -15.10 10.32 19.05
C PHE A 48 -13.99 11.12 19.73
N MET A 49 -12.74 10.97 19.28
CA MET A 49 -11.62 11.76 19.80
C MET A 49 -11.68 13.24 19.40
N GLY A 50 -12.63 13.67 18.55
CA GLY A 50 -12.81 15.08 18.19
C GLY A 50 -12.08 15.51 16.91
N MET A 51 -11.52 14.58 16.13
CA MET A 51 -10.79 14.89 14.88
C MET A 51 -11.68 14.99 13.64
N GLY A 52 -12.99 14.80 13.80
CA GLY A 52 -13.97 14.84 12.71
C GLY A 52 -14.20 13.51 12.00
N ASP A 53 -15.29 13.46 11.24
CA ASP A 53 -15.74 12.24 10.56
C ASP A 53 -14.94 11.91 9.29
N CYS A 54 -13.93 11.06 9.38
CA CYS A 54 -13.11 10.66 8.23
C CYS A 54 -13.76 9.59 7.33
N TRP A 55 -14.97 9.13 7.66
CA TRP A 55 -15.65 8.10 6.87
C TRP A 55 -16.31 8.69 5.61
N TYR A 56 -16.26 7.95 4.50
CA TYR A 56 -16.76 8.42 3.20
C TYR A 56 -18.28 8.27 3.05
N GLU A 57 -18.90 7.28 3.71
CA GLU A 57 -20.36 7.13 3.66
C GLU A 57 -21.06 8.20 4.51
N LYS A 58 -22.10 8.82 3.94
CA LYS A 58 -22.91 9.81 4.66
C LYS A 58 -23.58 9.16 5.88
N THR A 59 -23.15 9.56 7.07
CA THR A 59 -23.79 9.14 8.33
C THR A 59 -24.90 10.13 8.68
N LYS A 60 -26.16 9.66 8.71
CA LYS A 60 -27.29 10.47 9.18
C LYS A 60 -27.15 10.71 10.68
N ARG A 61 -27.10 11.98 11.10
CA ARG A 61 -26.98 12.40 12.51
C ARG A 61 -27.98 13.52 12.80
N SER A 62 -28.56 13.50 14.01
CA SER A 62 -29.49 14.54 14.47
C SER A 62 -28.79 15.90 14.60
N LYS A 63 -29.56 17.00 14.55
CA LYS A 63 -29.03 18.37 14.71
C LYS A 63 -28.34 18.52 16.08
N THR A 64 -28.98 18.03 17.14
CA THR A 64 -28.46 18.06 18.52
C THR A 64 -27.10 17.36 18.62
N HIS A 65 -26.96 16.17 18.04
CA HIS A 65 -25.70 15.45 18.06
C HIS A 65 -24.57 16.22 17.34
N LYS A 66 -24.87 16.89 16.22
CA LYS A 66 -23.87 17.70 15.50
C LYS A 66 -23.39 18.90 16.33
N VAL A 67 -24.29 19.55 17.07
CA VAL A 67 -23.95 20.69 17.93
C VAL A 67 -23.12 20.23 19.13
N LEU A 68 -23.56 19.21 19.87
CA LEU A 68 -22.78 18.66 20.99
C LEU A 68 -21.40 18.19 20.53
N TYR A 69 -21.34 17.53 19.37
CA TYR A 69 -20.06 17.11 18.80
C TYR A 69 -19.15 18.29 18.47
N GLY A 70 -19.68 19.36 17.88
CA GLY A 70 -18.92 20.57 17.58
C GLY A 70 -18.32 21.21 18.83
N ILE A 71 -19.10 21.30 19.92
CA ILE A 71 -18.64 21.80 21.23
C ILE A 71 -17.55 20.89 21.79
N TRP A 72 -17.79 19.58 21.81
CA TRP A 72 -16.81 18.59 22.29
C TRP A 72 -15.50 18.66 21.50
N ALA A 73 -15.57 18.65 20.17
CA ALA A 73 -14.42 18.76 19.29
C ALA A 73 -13.65 20.05 19.54
N PHE A 74 -14.34 21.19 19.72
CA PHE A 74 -13.67 22.44 20.04
C PHE A 74 -12.92 22.35 21.38
N ILE A 75 -13.58 21.87 22.44
CA ILE A 75 -12.99 21.77 23.79
C ILE A 75 -11.76 20.86 23.77
N ILE A 76 -11.86 19.64 23.24
CA ILE A 76 -10.76 18.68 23.30
C ILE A 76 -9.56 19.12 22.44
N ASN A 77 -9.79 19.71 21.25
CA ASN A 77 -8.70 20.20 20.42
C ASN A 77 -8.06 21.46 21.03
N ALA A 78 -8.85 22.39 21.58
CA ALA A 78 -8.33 23.56 22.28
C ALA A 78 -7.46 23.14 23.47
N TYR A 79 -7.93 22.16 24.24
CA TYR A 79 -7.17 21.58 25.34
C TYR A 79 -5.81 21.01 24.90
N VAL A 80 -5.78 20.17 23.86
CA VAL A 80 -4.52 19.59 23.34
C VAL A 80 -3.56 20.68 22.84
N ILE A 81 -4.07 21.66 22.10
CA ILE A 81 -3.24 22.77 21.56
C ILE A 81 -2.70 23.64 22.68
N LEU A 82 -3.54 24.09 23.62
CA LEU A 82 -3.14 24.99 24.69
C LEU A 82 -2.12 24.33 25.62
N THR A 83 -2.31 23.05 25.97
CA THR A 83 -1.34 22.33 26.80
C THR A 83 -0.03 22.05 26.05
N THR A 84 -0.10 21.80 24.73
CA THR A 84 1.12 21.71 23.91
C THR A 84 1.86 23.05 23.87
N ILE A 85 1.16 24.18 23.69
CA ILE A 85 1.78 25.52 23.74
C ILE A 85 2.41 25.76 25.11
N ASN A 86 1.71 25.42 26.19
CA ASN A 86 2.22 25.51 27.56
C ASN A 86 3.50 24.67 27.76
N GLY A 87 3.58 23.48 27.16
CA GLY A 87 4.77 22.64 27.12
C GLY A 87 5.93 23.28 26.34
N VAL A 88 5.66 23.83 25.15
CA VAL A 88 6.68 24.51 24.33
C VAL A 88 7.19 25.78 25.02
N LEU A 89 6.30 26.56 25.64
CA LEU A 89 6.68 27.77 26.38
C LEU A 89 7.51 27.47 27.63
N ALA A 90 7.54 26.22 28.10
CA ALA A 90 8.42 25.83 29.20
C ALA A 90 9.91 26.00 28.86
N ASN A 91 10.30 26.14 27.58
CA ASN A 91 11.67 26.51 27.18
C ASN A 91 12.14 27.86 27.72
N PHE A 92 11.21 28.74 28.09
CA PHE A 92 11.53 30.03 28.71
C PHE A 92 11.78 29.94 30.22
N ARG A 93 11.62 28.76 30.83
CA ARG A 93 11.87 28.56 32.26
C ARG A 93 13.36 28.46 32.55
N SER A 94 13.81 29.22 33.56
CA SER A 94 15.19 29.19 34.06
C SER A 94 15.39 28.24 35.25
N ASP A 95 14.31 27.73 35.85
CA ASP A 95 14.30 26.97 37.11
C ASP A 95 14.33 25.43 36.92
N LEU A 96 14.79 24.96 35.76
CA LEU A 96 14.76 23.54 35.38
C LEU A 96 16.02 22.79 35.83
N LEU A 97 15.87 21.59 36.40
CA LEU A 97 16.98 20.66 36.62
C LEU A 97 17.46 20.06 35.30
N VAL A 98 18.66 19.45 35.33
CA VAL A 98 19.26 18.79 34.16
C VAL A 98 18.34 17.73 33.53
N LYS A 99 17.73 16.85 34.35
CA LYS A 99 16.76 15.83 33.86
C LYS A 99 15.58 16.50 33.14
N GLU A 100 15.02 17.54 33.76
CA GLU A 100 13.88 18.27 33.21
C GLU A 100 14.17 18.98 31.90
N ARG A 101 15.37 19.55 31.78
CA ARG A 101 15.81 20.23 30.57
C ARG A 101 15.96 19.25 29.41
N ASN A 102 16.46 18.03 29.68
CA ASN A 102 16.55 16.98 28.67
C ASN A 102 15.17 16.51 28.22
N ASP A 103 14.26 16.24 29.16
CA ASP A 103 12.88 15.84 28.88
C ASP A 103 12.14 16.92 28.08
N LEU A 104 12.32 18.20 28.48
CA LEU A 104 11.72 19.34 27.81
C LEU A 104 12.13 19.45 26.35
N ILE A 105 13.42 19.26 26.03
CA ILE A 105 13.88 19.30 24.63
C ILE A 105 13.13 18.24 23.82
N GLN A 106 13.01 17.01 24.35
CA GLN A 106 12.28 15.94 23.66
C GLN A 106 10.80 16.29 23.44
N PHE A 107 10.10 16.78 24.47
CA PHE A 107 8.68 17.14 24.36
C PHE A 107 8.44 18.34 23.43
N SER A 108 9.37 19.30 23.41
CA SER A 108 9.32 20.50 22.56
C SER A 108 9.36 20.16 21.07
N PHE A 109 9.97 19.03 20.69
CA PHE A 109 9.91 18.52 19.32
C PHE A 109 8.74 17.55 19.12
N ALA A 110 8.53 16.62 20.05
CA ALA A 110 7.57 15.54 19.89
C ALA A 110 6.12 16.05 19.84
N HIS A 111 5.68 16.85 20.81
CA HIS A 111 4.27 17.26 20.94
C HIS A 111 3.81 18.14 19.77
N PRO A 112 4.58 19.17 19.33
CA PRO A 112 4.23 19.91 18.11
C PRO A 112 4.19 19.03 16.85
N SER A 113 5.07 18.03 16.72
CA SER A 113 5.04 17.10 15.59
C SER A 113 3.76 16.25 15.56
N PHE A 114 3.28 15.81 16.73
CA PHE A 114 2.02 15.08 16.86
C PHE A 114 0.83 15.99 16.55
N CYS A 115 0.89 17.23 17.03
CA CYS A 115 -0.11 18.25 16.71
C CYS A 115 -0.21 18.51 15.20
N LEU A 116 0.94 18.70 14.54
CA LEU A 116 1.01 18.90 13.10
C LEU A 116 0.37 17.74 12.32
N LYS A 117 0.63 16.49 12.72
CA LYS A 117 0.06 15.30 12.06
C LYS A 117 -1.47 15.30 12.11
N TYR A 118 -2.08 15.56 13.26
CA TYR A 118 -3.55 15.55 13.34
C TYR A 118 -4.15 16.78 12.66
N ILE A 119 -3.49 17.95 12.70
CA ILE A 119 -3.92 19.16 11.97
C ILE A 119 -3.95 18.87 10.47
N ILE A 120 -2.90 18.22 9.93
CA ILE A 120 -2.86 17.75 8.54
C ILE A 120 -4.05 16.83 8.26
N LEU A 121 -4.37 15.89 9.14
CA LEU A 121 -5.54 15.00 8.97
C LEU A 121 -6.85 15.80 8.88
N ILE A 122 -7.05 16.82 9.73
CA ILE A 122 -8.25 17.67 9.70
C ILE A 122 -8.36 18.40 8.35
N PHE A 123 -7.27 18.99 7.86
CA PHE A 123 -7.26 19.71 6.58
C PHE A 123 -7.39 18.78 5.36
N GLN A 124 -6.83 17.57 5.44
CA GLN A 124 -6.85 16.60 4.33
C GLN A 124 -8.02 15.61 4.41
N LYS A 125 -8.94 15.81 5.35
CA LYS A 125 -10.05 14.90 5.64
C LYS A 125 -10.88 14.50 4.43
N GLU A 126 -11.22 15.44 3.55
CA GLU A 126 -11.97 15.13 2.33
C GLU A 126 -11.15 14.27 1.35
N ARG A 127 -9.83 14.51 1.25
CA ARG A 127 -8.95 13.65 0.45
C ARG A 127 -8.84 12.25 1.04
N VAL A 128 -8.78 12.14 2.37
CA VAL A 128 -8.79 10.85 3.07
C VAL A 128 -10.08 10.08 2.77
N ARG A 129 -11.25 10.74 2.81
CA ARG A 129 -12.52 10.09 2.46
C ARG A 129 -12.51 9.52 1.04
N VAL A 130 -12.10 10.33 0.06
CA VAL A 130 -11.99 9.90 -1.34
C VAL A 130 -11.00 8.74 -1.49
N LEU A 131 -9.86 8.79 -0.78
CA LEU A 131 -8.89 7.72 -0.77
C LEU A 131 -9.49 6.42 -0.22
N LEU A 132 -10.16 6.48 0.93
CA LEU A 132 -10.80 5.31 1.56
C LEU A 132 -11.89 4.70 0.66
N GLU A 133 -12.71 5.53 0.03
CA GLU A 133 -13.74 5.09 -0.92
C GLU A 133 -13.12 4.39 -2.14
N ARG A 134 -12.16 5.04 -2.81
CA ARG A 134 -11.48 4.45 -3.98
C ARG A 134 -10.74 3.17 -3.61
N MET A 135 -10.13 3.12 -2.43
CA MET A 135 -9.43 1.95 -1.94
C MET A 135 -10.40 0.81 -1.59
N LEU A 136 -11.60 1.06 -1.05
CA LEU A 136 -12.47 -0.02 -0.58
C LEU A 136 -13.50 -0.48 -1.61
N GLU A 137 -13.96 0.43 -2.48
CA GLU A 137 -15.03 0.17 -3.44
C GLU A 137 -14.51 0.19 -4.88
N GLY A 138 -13.62 1.13 -5.21
CA GLY A 138 -13.25 1.45 -6.60
C GLY A 138 -12.66 0.29 -7.41
N THR A 139 -11.94 -0.64 -6.79
CA THR A 139 -11.35 -1.80 -7.50
C THR A 139 -12.08 -3.11 -7.24
N ARG A 140 -13.16 -3.11 -6.46
CA ARG A 140 -13.76 -4.34 -5.93
C ARG A 140 -14.49 -5.16 -6.99
N SER A 141 -15.07 -4.49 -7.99
CA SER A 141 -15.72 -5.15 -9.14
C SER A 141 -14.73 -5.89 -10.05
N ILE A 142 -13.47 -5.45 -10.09
CA ILE A 142 -12.45 -5.96 -11.02
C ILE A 142 -11.53 -6.96 -10.30
N TYR A 143 -11.05 -6.60 -9.10
CA TYR A 143 -10.12 -7.40 -8.32
C TYR A 143 -10.57 -7.44 -6.86
N SER A 144 -11.31 -8.49 -6.48
CA SER A 144 -11.63 -8.78 -5.09
C SER A 144 -11.29 -10.22 -4.72
N SER A 145 -10.71 -10.39 -3.54
CA SER A 145 -10.46 -11.69 -2.94
C SER A 145 -10.61 -11.56 -1.44
N VAL A 146 -11.62 -12.22 -0.88
CA VAL A 146 -11.91 -12.19 0.55
C VAL A 146 -10.73 -12.75 1.36
N GLU A 147 -10.01 -13.73 0.82
CA GLU A 147 -8.82 -14.31 1.44
C GLU A 147 -7.70 -13.28 1.57
N ILE A 148 -7.43 -12.51 0.50
CA ILE A 148 -6.43 -11.45 0.50
C ILE A 148 -6.84 -10.31 1.44
N ASP A 149 -8.12 -9.97 1.46
CA ASP A 149 -8.65 -8.96 2.37
C ASP A 149 -8.43 -9.40 3.84
N ARG A 150 -8.76 -10.65 4.19
CA ARG A 150 -8.50 -11.21 5.53
C ARG A 150 -7.01 -11.25 5.87
N ALA A 151 -6.16 -11.64 4.92
CA ALA A 151 -4.71 -11.67 5.12
C ALA A 151 -4.13 -10.26 5.34
N SER A 152 -4.58 -9.28 4.56
CA SER A 152 -4.19 -7.87 4.70
C SER A 152 -4.62 -7.31 6.07
N MET A 153 -5.81 -7.70 6.55
CA MET A 153 -6.31 -7.31 7.86
C MET A 153 -5.46 -7.90 8.98
N LYS A 154 -5.13 -9.19 8.91
CA LYS A 154 -4.29 -9.84 9.92
C LYS A 154 -2.93 -9.13 10.05
N SER A 155 -2.29 -8.83 8.94
CA SER A 155 -1.02 -8.11 8.92
C SER A 155 -1.13 -6.69 9.47
N ALA A 156 -2.15 -5.93 9.03
CA ALA A 156 -2.38 -4.58 9.54
C ALA A 156 -2.63 -4.57 11.05
N PHE A 157 -3.38 -5.56 11.56
CA PHE A 157 -3.60 -5.73 13.00
C PHE A 157 -2.32 -6.01 13.76
N ILE A 158 -1.42 -6.86 13.24
CA ILE A 158 -0.14 -7.12 13.89
C ILE A 158 0.69 -5.84 13.98
N TYR A 159 0.79 -5.07 12.88
CA TYR A 159 1.54 -3.81 12.88
C TYR A 159 0.94 -2.77 13.85
N VAL A 160 -0.38 -2.56 13.81
CA VAL A 160 -1.04 -1.61 14.70
C VAL A 160 -0.97 -2.06 16.15
N SER A 161 -1.17 -3.35 16.44
CA SER A 161 -1.09 -3.86 17.81
C SER A 161 0.31 -3.74 18.37
N SER A 162 1.33 -4.03 17.57
CA SER A 162 2.74 -3.85 17.97
C SER A 162 3.03 -2.39 18.31
N MET A 163 2.58 -1.44 17.48
CA MET A 163 2.73 -0.01 17.72
C MET A 163 1.98 0.47 18.97
N VAL A 164 0.76 -0.04 19.20
CA VAL A 164 -0.04 0.29 20.40
C VAL A 164 0.62 -0.23 21.66
N VAL A 165 1.05 -1.50 21.67
CA VAL A 165 1.70 -2.14 22.83
C VAL A 165 3.02 -1.44 23.16
N SER A 166 3.85 -1.13 22.15
CA SER A 166 5.12 -0.44 22.40
C SER A 166 4.88 0.96 22.97
N THR A 167 3.98 1.73 22.37
CA THR A 167 3.74 3.13 22.76
C THR A 167 3.10 3.24 24.15
N PHE A 168 2.04 2.46 24.43
CA PHE A 168 1.45 2.45 25.77
C PHE A 168 2.34 1.80 26.82
N GLY A 169 3.17 0.84 26.42
CA GLY A 169 4.23 0.29 27.28
C GLY A 169 5.19 1.39 27.72
N THR A 170 5.71 2.18 26.78
CA THR A 170 6.56 3.34 27.10
C THR A 170 5.86 4.34 28.02
N LEU A 171 4.58 4.63 27.77
CA LEU A 171 3.80 5.57 28.57
C LEU A 171 3.60 5.07 30.02
N LEU A 172 3.32 3.77 30.18
CA LEU A 172 3.23 3.13 31.49
C LEU A 172 4.57 3.18 32.24
N PHE A 173 5.67 2.81 31.58
CA PHE A 173 7.00 2.84 32.19
C PHE A 173 7.43 4.26 32.58
N ALA A 174 7.13 5.26 31.75
CA ALA A 174 7.40 6.65 32.09
C ALA A 174 6.55 7.14 33.28
N THR A 175 5.30 6.70 33.39
CA THR A 175 4.46 6.98 34.56
C THR A 175 5.05 6.36 35.82
N ILE A 176 5.54 5.11 35.73
CA ILE A 176 6.24 4.43 36.84
C ILE A 176 7.52 5.18 37.23
N ASP A 177 8.33 5.63 36.26
CA ASP A 177 9.53 6.42 36.52
C ASP A 177 9.21 7.77 37.20
N GLY A 178 8.11 8.42 36.78
CA GLY A 178 7.62 9.65 37.42
C GLY A 178 7.22 9.44 38.88
N ILE A 179 6.49 8.34 39.18
CA ILE A 179 6.13 7.96 40.55
C ILE A 179 7.39 7.64 41.38
N TRP A 180 8.34 6.89 40.79
CA TRP A 180 9.58 6.52 41.46
C TRP A 180 10.46 7.74 41.78
N THR A 181 10.55 8.68 40.83
CA THR A 181 11.26 9.96 41.01
C THR A 181 10.60 10.79 42.12
N HIS A 182 9.26 10.81 42.20
CA HIS A 182 8.55 11.47 43.28
C HIS A 182 8.90 10.93 44.65
N ILE A 183 8.97 9.60 44.79
CA ILE A 183 9.31 8.94 46.06
C ILE A 183 10.77 9.23 46.46
N LYS A 184 11.71 9.23 45.51
CA LYS A 184 13.14 9.40 45.80
C LYS A 184 13.57 10.84 46.02
N GLU A 185 13.07 11.76 45.19
CA GLU A 185 13.57 13.13 45.11
C GLU A 185 12.56 14.15 45.65
N GLY A 186 11.35 13.72 46.04
CA GLY A 186 10.27 14.60 46.51
C GLY A 186 9.68 15.49 45.42
N ILE A 187 10.04 15.29 44.16
CA ILE A 187 9.56 16.08 43.02
C ILE A 187 8.12 15.68 42.71
N PRO A 188 7.15 16.60 42.54
CA PRO A 188 5.77 16.24 42.18
C PRO A 188 5.71 15.27 41.00
N ILE A 189 4.84 14.25 41.08
CA ILE A 189 4.60 13.30 39.98
C ILE A 189 4.26 14.13 38.74
N ARG A 190 5.14 14.04 37.75
CA ARG A 190 4.95 14.67 36.46
C ARG A 190 5.53 13.79 35.36
N THR A 191 4.88 13.81 34.21
CA THR A 191 5.36 13.14 33.02
C THR A 191 5.77 14.09 31.90
N GLU A 192 5.23 15.32 31.89
CA GLU A 192 5.65 16.37 30.95
C GLU A 192 6.09 17.66 31.66
N VAL A 193 6.96 18.41 30.98
CA VAL A 193 7.49 19.70 31.47
C VAL A 193 6.68 20.82 30.85
N VAL A 194 5.99 21.59 31.69
CA VAL A 194 5.13 22.71 31.25
C VAL A 194 5.57 24.04 31.85
N LEU A 195 5.16 25.16 31.25
CA LEU A 195 5.42 26.49 31.79
C LEU A 195 4.70 26.68 33.13
N TYR A 196 3.41 26.35 33.17
CA TYR A 196 2.58 26.38 34.37
C TYR A 196 1.69 25.12 34.46
N PRO A 197 1.54 24.46 35.62
CA PRO A 197 2.07 24.83 36.94
C PRO A 197 3.54 24.44 37.16
N THR A 198 4.23 25.24 37.98
CA THR A 198 5.61 24.97 38.42
C THR A 198 5.63 24.04 39.63
N ARG A 199 6.83 23.68 40.12
CA ARG A 199 7.00 22.80 41.28
C ARG A 199 6.63 23.48 42.59
N SER A 200 6.94 24.77 42.70
CA SER A 200 6.67 25.60 43.89
C SER A 200 5.19 25.92 44.06
N ASP A 201 4.42 25.86 42.97
CA ASP A 201 2.98 26.13 43.04
C ASP A 201 2.26 25.04 43.85
N SER A 202 1.40 25.46 44.78
CA SER A 202 0.62 24.57 45.63
C SER A 202 -0.84 25.01 45.68
N GLY A 203 -1.72 24.07 46.01
CA GLY A 203 -3.17 24.30 46.09
C GLY A 203 -3.98 23.28 45.29
N VAL A 204 -5.27 23.17 45.63
CA VAL A 204 -6.19 22.20 45.01
C VAL A 204 -6.32 22.45 43.51
N PHE A 205 -6.47 23.71 43.09
CA PHE A 205 -6.55 24.08 41.67
C PHE A 205 -5.29 23.70 40.89
N VAL A 206 -4.11 23.98 41.45
CA VAL A 206 -2.82 23.61 40.85
C VAL A 206 -2.70 22.10 40.68
N ASN A 207 -3.14 21.32 41.66
CA ASN A 207 -3.14 19.86 41.56
C ASN A 207 -4.10 19.35 40.49
N ILE A 208 -5.27 19.97 40.32
CA ILE A 208 -6.19 19.65 39.22
C ILE A 208 -5.50 19.92 37.86
N LEU A 209 -4.80 21.05 37.72
CA LEU A 209 -4.06 21.37 36.50
C LEU A 209 -2.93 20.37 36.22
N ARG A 210 -2.21 19.92 37.25
CA ARG A 210 -1.20 18.85 37.10
C ARG A 210 -1.83 17.57 36.57
N VAL A 211 -2.97 17.13 37.14
CA VAL A 211 -3.68 15.95 36.64
C VAL A 211 -4.14 16.14 35.19
N MET A 212 -4.57 17.34 34.80
CA MET A 212 -4.90 17.62 33.41
C MET A 212 -3.67 17.51 32.52
N VAL A 213 -2.54 18.12 32.87
CA VAL A 213 -1.26 17.97 32.15
C VAL A 213 -0.89 16.48 31.96
N GLU A 214 -1.04 15.65 33.01
CA GLU A 214 -0.85 14.20 32.87
C GLU A 214 -1.82 13.56 31.86
N LEU A 215 -3.12 13.90 31.92
CA LEU A 215 -4.12 13.39 30.97
C LEU A 215 -3.90 13.88 29.54
N HIS A 216 -3.31 15.07 29.36
CA HIS A 216 -2.95 15.60 28.05
C HIS A 216 -1.97 14.65 27.33
N TRP A 217 -0.99 14.11 28.04
CA TRP A 217 -0.03 13.19 27.43
C TRP A 217 -0.69 11.92 26.89
N TRP A 218 -1.59 11.32 27.65
CA TRP A 218 -2.39 10.17 27.19
C TRP A 218 -3.28 10.53 25.98
N CYS A 219 -3.83 11.74 25.97
CA CYS A 219 -4.68 12.22 24.89
C CYS A 219 -3.88 12.40 23.58
N ILE A 220 -2.76 13.12 23.61
CA ILE A 220 -1.95 13.41 22.42
C ILE A 220 -1.31 12.14 21.83
N VAL A 221 -0.89 11.20 22.69
CA VAL A 221 -0.40 9.88 22.26
C VAL A 221 -1.51 9.07 21.58
N THR A 222 -2.73 9.11 22.11
CA THR A 222 -3.89 8.45 21.49
C THR A 222 -4.21 9.03 20.11
N TYR A 223 -4.15 10.36 19.97
CA TYR A 223 -4.32 11.03 18.67
C TYR A 223 -3.27 10.53 17.67
N MET A 224 -2.00 10.55 18.06
CA MET A 224 -0.90 10.05 17.22
C MET A 224 -1.15 8.60 16.78
N LEU A 225 -1.51 7.71 17.71
CA LEU A 225 -1.76 6.30 17.42
C LEU A 225 -2.90 6.10 16.43
N LEU A 226 -3.99 6.88 16.53
CA LEU A 226 -5.11 6.79 15.60
C LEU A 226 -4.74 7.24 14.19
N VAL A 227 -4.00 8.34 14.05
CA VAL A 227 -3.52 8.81 12.73
C VAL A 227 -2.53 7.82 12.12
N ASN A 228 -1.58 7.32 12.92
CA ASN A 228 -0.62 6.32 12.47
C ASN A 228 -1.33 5.00 12.11
N ALA A 229 -2.34 4.57 12.87
CA ALA A 229 -3.12 3.37 12.56
C ALA A 229 -3.85 3.53 11.22
N LEU A 230 -4.49 4.67 10.97
CA LEU A 230 -5.15 4.98 9.70
C LEU A 230 -4.19 4.87 8.51
N SER A 231 -2.98 5.43 8.67
CA SER A 231 -1.91 5.31 7.67
C SER A 231 -1.47 3.86 7.47
N THR A 232 -1.19 3.13 8.56
CA THR A 232 -0.73 1.73 8.52
C THR A 232 -1.75 0.80 7.88
N PHE A 233 -3.04 0.95 8.18
CA PHE A 233 -4.11 0.20 7.50
C PHE A 233 -4.11 0.50 6.00
N SER A 234 -4.10 1.78 5.62
CA SER A 234 -4.15 2.20 4.21
C SER A 234 -2.94 1.70 3.41
N LEU A 235 -1.73 1.81 3.97
CA LEU A 235 -0.50 1.32 3.37
C LEU A 235 -0.49 -0.21 3.24
N THR A 236 -0.92 -0.91 4.29
CA THR A 236 -0.98 -2.38 4.27
C THR A 236 -1.96 -2.85 3.19
N PHE A 237 -3.16 -2.28 3.11
CA PHE A 237 -4.16 -2.69 2.12
C PHE A 237 -3.68 -2.42 0.71
N THR A 238 -3.08 -1.24 0.49
CA THR A 238 -2.47 -0.89 -0.79
C THR A 238 -1.36 -1.89 -1.17
N GLY A 239 -0.48 -2.25 -0.23
CA GLY A 239 0.57 -3.25 -0.45
C GLY A 239 0.02 -4.64 -0.83
N TYR A 240 -1.07 -5.07 -0.21
CA TYR A 240 -1.72 -6.34 -0.55
C TYR A 240 -2.42 -6.31 -1.91
N LYS A 241 -2.98 -5.16 -2.31
CA LYS A 241 -3.52 -4.98 -3.67
C LYS A 241 -2.43 -5.05 -4.74
N PHE A 242 -1.27 -4.46 -4.49
CA PHE A 242 -0.12 -4.61 -5.40
C PHE A 242 0.37 -6.06 -5.48
N LYS A 243 0.38 -6.80 -4.37
CA LYS A 243 0.68 -8.24 -4.37
C LYS A 243 -0.32 -9.04 -5.21
N LEU A 244 -1.61 -8.69 -5.16
CA LEU A 244 -2.65 -9.32 -5.98
C LEU A 244 -2.42 -9.06 -7.48
N VAL A 245 -2.19 -7.81 -7.87
CA VAL A 245 -1.92 -7.44 -9.27
C VAL A 245 -0.68 -8.16 -9.79
N ARG A 246 0.39 -8.21 -9.00
CA ARG A 246 1.61 -8.95 -9.34
C ARG A 246 1.33 -10.45 -9.56
N ARG A 247 0.53 -11.08 -8.69
CA ARG A 247 0.15 -12.49 -8.83
C ARG A 247 -0.68 -12.72 -10.10
N CYS A 248 -1.61 -11.81 -10.41
CA CYS A 248 -2.40 -11.87 -11.64
C CYS A 248 -1.50 -11.78 -12.88
N ALA A 249 -0.56 -10.83 -12.92
CA ALA A 249 0.41 -10.69 -14.00
C ALA A 249 1.30 -11.93 -14.16
N GLN A 250 1.78 -12.51 -13.06
CA GLN A 250 2.58 -13.74 -13.08
C GLN A 250 1.78 -14.95 -13.61
N ASN A 251 0.53 -15.11 -13.16
CA ASN A 251 -0.34 -16.18 -13.67
C ASN A 251 -0.62 -16.02 -15.17
N MET A 252 -0.83 -14.79 -15.63
CA MET A 252 -1.02 -14.50 -17.04
C MET A 252 0.25 -14.78 -17.85
N GLN A 253 1.41 -14.39 -17.35
CA GLN A 253 2.70 -14.71 -17.99
C GLN A 253 2.95 -16.22 -18.05
N TYR A 254 2.60 -16.98 -17.01
CA TYR A 254 2.73 -18.44 -17.01
C TYR A 254 1.78 -19.09 -18.03
N ALA A 255 0.51 -18.66 -18.04
CA ALA A 255 -0.51 -19.22 -18.93
C ALA A 255 -0.22 -18.93 -20.41
N ILE A 256 0.20 -17.71 -20.75
CA ILE A 256 0.44 -17.30 -22.14
C ILE A 256 1.91 -17.55 -22.54
N GLY A 257 2.84 -17.62 -21.59
CA GLY A 257 4.26 -17.82 -21.85
C GLY A 257 4.57 -19.07 -22.69
N ASN A 258 3.89 -20.18 -22.40
CA ASN A 258 4.04 -21.40 -23.19
C ASN A 258 3.57 -21.21 -24.64
N ILE A 259 2.49 -20.45 -24.86
CA ILE A 259 1.98 -20.13 -26.20
C ILE A 259 2.99 -19.24 -26.94
N TYR A 260 3.55 -18.23 -26.26
CA TYR A 260 4.59 -17.37 -26.84
C TYR A 260 5.84 -18.15 -27.22
N SER A 261 6.32 -19.07 -26.37
CA SER A 261 7.48 -19.90 -26.68
C SER A 261 7.26 -20.75 -27.92
N ILE A 262 6.06 -21.33 -28.09
CA ILE A 262 5.69 -22.08 -29.30
C ILE A 262 5.66 -21.14 -30.52
N GLN A 263 5.05 -19.96 -30.41
CA GLN A 263 4.98 -18.99 -31.51
C GLN A 263 6.36 -18.49 -31.95
N VAL A 264 7.29 -18.29 -31.01
CA VAL A 264 8.68 -17.90 -31.33
C VAL A 264 9.41 -19.02 -32.07
N ILE A 265 9.22 -20.28 -31.67
CA ILE A 265 9.81 -21.43 -32.38
C ILE A 265 9.21 -21.54 -33.79
N GLU A 266 7.88 -21.42 -33.92
CA GLU A 266 7.19 -21.48 -35.20
C GLU A 266 7.66 -20.37 -36.16
N THR A 267 7.73 -19.13 -35.69
CA THR A 267 8.20 -17.99 -36.51
C THR A 267 9.68 -18.11 -36.88
N THR A 268 10.53 -18.60 -35.97
CA THR A 268 11.94 -18.86 -36.26
C THR A 268 12.11 -19.98 -37.29
N ALA A 269 11.35 -21.08 -37.16
CA ALA A 269 11.38 -22.18 -38.12
C ALA A 269 10.92 -21.73 -39.51
N LEU A 270 9.83 -20.93 -39.59
CA LEU A 270 9.36 -20.33 -40.84
C LEU A 270 10.43 -19.41 -41.45
N MET A 271 11.12 -18.60 -40.65
CA MET A 271 12.19 -17.74 -41.12
C MET A 271 13.36 -18.54 -41.71
N VAL A 272 13.84 -19.57 -41.01
CA VAL A 272 14.90 -20.47 -41.51
C VAL A 272 14.49 -21.13 -42.82
N MET A 273 13.24 -21.61 -42.93
CA MET A 273 12.73 -22.21 -44.15
C MET A 273 12.68 -21.21 -45.32
N THR A 274 12.28 -19.97 -45.07
CA THR A 274 12.32 -18.91 -46.11
C THR A 274 13.74 -18.56 -46.53
N LEU A 275 14.71 -18.55 -45.59
CA LEU A 275 16.12 -18.31 -45.89
C LEU A 275 16.70 -19.40 -46.79
N VAL A 276 16.44 -20.68 -46.50
CA VAL A 276 16.89 -21.81 -47.33
C VAL A 276 16.36 -21.69 -48.75
N ARG A 277 15.09 -21.31 -48.92
CA ARG A 277 14.50 -21.05 -50.24
C ARG A 277 15.18 -19.89 -50.97
N LEU A 278 15.45 -18.78 -50.28
CA LEU A 278 16.15 -17.64 -50.86
C LEU A 278 17.54 -18.05 -51.36
N VAL A 279 18.32 -18.73 -50.52
CA VAL A 279 19.67 -19.21 -50.88
C VAL A 279 19.58 -20.18 -52.06
N ALA A 280 18.66 -21.14 -52.05
CA ALA A 280 18.47 -22.08 -53.16
C ALA A 280 18.17 -21.38 -54.49
N SER A 281 17.40 -20.29 -54.47
CA SER A 281 17.12 -19.50 -55.68
C SER A 281 18.34 -18.75 -56.23
N MET A 282 19.31 -18.43 -55.37
CA MET A 282 20.54 -17.73 -55.76
C MET A 282 21.64 -18.67 -56.28
N VAL A 283 21.59 -19.97 -55.95
CA VAL A 283 22.61 -20.95 -56.33
C VAL A 283 22.84 -20.97 -57.85
N GLY A 284 21.79 -20.96 -58.65
CA GLY A 284 21.91 -20.96 -60.11
C GLY A 284 22.65 -19.74 -60.65
N THR A 285 22.29 -18.56 -60.14
CA THR A 285 22.91 -17.27 -60.51
C THR A 285 24.37 -17.22 -60.07
N SER A 286 24.69 -17.70 -58.85
CA SER A 286 26.06 -17.76 -58.34
C SER A 286 26.94 -18.73 -59.14
N ILE A 287 26.41 -19.89 -59.53
CA ILE A 287 27.13 -20.84 -60.41
C ILE A 287 27.36 -20.20 -61.78
N PHE A 288 26.36 -19.54 -62.36
CA PHE A 288 26.47 -18.86 -63.65
C PHE A 288 27.58 -17.79 -63.64
N HIS A 289 27.62 -16.95 -62.60
CA HIS A 289 28.62 -15.88 -62.46
C HIS A 289 29.99 -16.33 -61.91
N SER A 290 30.20 -17.62 -61.68
CA SER A 290 31.49 -18.13 -61.15
C SER A 290 32.65 -18.11 -62.15
N GLY A 291 32.40 -17.77 -63.42
CA GLY A 291 33.42 -17.75 -64.48
C GLY A 291 33.87 -19.15 -64.93
N TRP A 292 33.04 -20.17 -64.71
CA TRP A 292 33.32 -21.57 -65.06
C TRP A 292 33.57 -21.79 -66.57
N ASP A 293 33.08 -20.89 -67.40
CA ASP A 293 33.26 -20.83 -68.85
C ASP A 293 34.67 -20.39 -69.26
N MET A 294 35.31 -19.55 -68.42
CA MET A 294 36.63 -18.97 -68.65
C MET A 294 37.79 -19.88 -68.21
N VAL A 295 37.51 -20.97 -67.49
CA VAL A 295 38.53 -21.92 -67.01
C VAL A 295 38.61 -23.14 -67.95
N PRO A 296 39.82 -23.64 -68.28
CA PRO A 296 39.99 -24.87 -69.03
C PRO A 296 39.68 -26.09 -68.14
N VAL A 297 38.39 -26.40 -67.98
CA VAL A 297 37.88 -27.53 -67.18
C VAL A 297 37.47 -28.70 -68.09
N SER A 298 37.57 -29.94 -67.58
CA SER A 298 37.15 -31.14 -68.30
C SER A 298 35.68 -31.11 -68.74
N LYS A 299 35.36 -31.74 -69.88
CA LYS A 299 33.98 -31.78 -70.43
C LYS A 299 32.96 -32.33 -69.42
N SER A 300 33.37 -33.28 -68.58
CA SER A 300 32.53 -33.85 -67.51
C SER A 300 32.10 -32.80 -66.49
N LEU A 301 33.03 -31.94 -66.05
CA LEU A 301 32.74 -30.86 -65.10
C LEU A 301 31.84 -29.77 -65.71
N ARG A 302 32.05 -29.39 -66.97
CA ARG A 302 31.16 -28.44 -67.68
C ARG A 302 29.73 -28.98 -67.78
N CYS A 303 29.58 -30.27 -68.09
CA CYS A 303 28.28 -30.93 -68.09
C CYS A 303 27.61 -30.87 -66.71
N MET A 304 28.35 -31.19 -65.63
CA MET A 304 27.82 -31.08 -64.26
C MET A 304 27.39 -29.66 -63.89
N VAL A 305 28.14 -28.63 -64.30
CA VAL A 305 27.78 -27.23 -64.05
C VAL A 305 26.49 -26.85 -64.77
N VAL A 306 26.36 -27.19 -66.06
CA VAL A 306 25.14 -26.91 -66.84
C VAL A 306 23.92 -27.65 -66.26
N VAL A 307 24.08 -28.92 -65.89
CA VAL A 307 23.01 -29.67 -65.22
C VAL A 307 22.66 -29.06 -63.87
N SER A 308 23.64 -28.59 -63.09
CA SER A 308 23.41 -27.93 -61.80
C SER A 308 22.64 -26.60 -61.96
N ILE A 309 22.98 -25.79 -62.97
CA ILE A 309 22.21 -24.58 -63.32
C ILE A 309 20.79 -24.96 -63.73
N GLN A 310 20.61 -25.93 -64.63
CA GLN A 310 19.27 -26.36 -65.09
C GLN A 310 18.42 -26.91 -63.95
N ARG A 311 19.02 -27.63 -63.00
CA ARG A 311 18.32 -28.16 -61.82
C ARG A 311 17.99 -27.07 -60.80
N SER A 312 18.82 -26.04 -60.67
CA SER A 312 18.57 -24.89 -59.78
C SER A 312 17.42 -23.98 -60.27
N GLN A 313 17.08 -24.02 -61.56
CA GLN A 313 15.93 -23.31 -62.15
C GLN A 313 14.58 -23.91 -61.74
N VAL A 314 14.58 -25.14 -61.18
CA VAL A 314 13.37 -25.75 -60.64
C VAL A 314 13.14 -25.20 -59.22
N PRO A 315 12.14 -24.33 -59.01
CA PRO A 315 11.90 -23.74 -57.70
C PRO A 315 11.62 -24.82 -56.65
N VAL A 316 12.31 -24.71 -55.50
CA VAL A 316 12.09 -25.62 -54.39
C VAL A 316 10.73 -25.32 -53.76
N TYR A 317 9.80 -26.26 -53.91
CA TYR A 317 8.47 -26.16 -53.31
C TYR A 317 8.42 -26.85 -51.94
N MET A 318 8.33 -26.07 -50.88
CA MET A 318 8.02 -26.54 -49.52
C MET A 318 6.60 -26.12 -49.17
N SER A 319 5.76 -27.10 -48.82
CA SER A 319 4.43 -26.88 -48.28
C SER A 319 4.42 -27.23 -46.80
N ALA A 320 3.78 -26.39 -45.98
CA ALA A 320 3.41 -26.76 -44.62
C ALA A 320 2.11 -27.56 -44.69
N PHE A 321 2.14 -28.80 -44.19
CA PHE A 321 1.00 -29.72 -44.11
C PHE A 321 0.27 -29.97 -45.45
N GLY A 322 0.92 -29.75 -46.60
CA GLY A 322 0.29 -29.91 -47.92
C GLY A 322 -0.73 -28.81 -48.30
N ILE A 323 -0.96 -27.83 -47.42
CA ILE A 323 -2.03 -26.82 -47.58
C ILE A 323 -1.45 -25.43 -47.89
N ILE A 324 -0.35 -25.05 -47.21
CA ILE A 324 0.20 -23.68 -47.31
C ILE A 324 1.58 -23.73 -47.96
N MET A 325 1.74 -23.02 -49.07
CA MET A 325 3.05 -22.84 -49.71
C MET A 325 3.91 -21.86 -48.90
N LEU A 326 5.09 -22.29 -48.43
CA LEU A 326 5.97 -21.49 -47.56
C LEU A 326 6.79 -20.42 -48.32
N SER A 327 6.16 -19.36 -48.84
CA SER A 327 6.85 -18.28 -49.54
C SER A 327 7.23 -17.11 -48.62
N HIS A 328 8.22 -16.29 -49.02
CA HIS A 328 8.53 -15.03 -48.34
C HIS A 328 7.30 -14.09 -48.28
N ALA A 329 6.48 -14.04 -49.33
CA ALA A 329 5.25 -13.25 -49.36
C ALA A 329 4.24 -13.73 -48.30
N ASN A 330 4.09 -15.05 -48.14
CA ASN A 330 3.22 -15.63 -47.12
C ASN A 330 3.77 -15.38 -45.71
N PHE A 331 5.10 -15.45 -45.52
CA PHE A 331 5.75 -15.10 -44.25
C PHE A 331 5.52 -13.63 -43.85
N VAL A 332 5.75 -12.68 -44.77
CA VAL A 332 5.50 -11.25 -44.52
C VAL A 332 4.03 -11.00 -44.19
N THR A 333 3.11 -11.69 -44.87
CA THR A 333 1.67 -11.59 -44.61
C THR A 333 1.32 -12.10 -43.20
N LEU A 334 1.90 -13.23 -42.79
CA LEU A 334 1.70 -13.82 -41.46
C LEU A 334 2.26 -12.91 -40.34
N MET A 335 3.44 -12.32 -40.56
CA MET A 335 4.04 -11.34 -39.65
C MET A 335 3.19 -10.07 -39.51
N ARG A 336 2.68 -9.52 -40.63
CA ARG A 336 1.77 -8.35 -40.60
C ARG A 336 0.46 -8.65 -39.89
N SER A 337 -0.12 -9.83 -40.11
CA SER A 337 -1.33 -10.26 -39.41
C SER A 337 -1.10 -10.36 -37.90
N SER A 338 0.03 -10.92 -37.50
CA SER A 338 0.40 -11.06 -36.09
C SER A 338 0.61 -9.71 -35.42
N TYR A 339 1.36 -8.81 -36.06
CA TYR A 339 1.56 -7.44 -35.57
C TYR A 339 0.25 -6.65 -35.47
N SER A 340 -0.64 -6.78 -36.46
CA SER A 340 -1.95 -6.11 -36.45
C SER A 340 -2.82 -6.58 -35.29
N PHE A 341 -2.80 -7.88 -34.96
CA PHE A 341 -3.49 -8.40 -33.78
C PHE A 341 -2.93 -7.80 -32.47
N PHE A 342 -1.61 -7.73 -32.34
CA PHE A 342 -0.96 -7.12 -31.17
C PHE A 342 -1.29 -5.63 -31.01
N ALA A 343 -1.27 -4.86 -32.09
CA ALA A 343 -1.58 -3.43 -32.08
C ALA A 343 -3.05 -3.10 -31.74
N VAL A 344 -3.96 -4.08 -31.80
CA VAL A 344 -5.36 -3.93 -31.40
C VAL A 344 -5.59 -4.28 -29.93
N MET A 345 -4.76 -5.18 -29.37
CA MET A 345 -4.90 -5.68 -28.00
C MET A 345 -4.12 -4.87 -26.95
N TYR A 346 -3.11 -4.12 -27.38
CA TYR A 346 -2.31 -3.17 -26.58
C TYR A 346 -2.60 -1.75 -27.02
#